data_AF-S6UQR5-F1
#
_entry.id   AF-S6UQR5-F1
#
_cell.length_a   1.000
_cell.length_b   1.000
_cell.length_c   1.000
_cell.angle_alpha   90.00
_cell.angle_beta   90.00
_cell.angle_gamma   90.00
#
_symmetry.space_group_name_H-M   'P 1'
#
loop_
_entity.id
_entity.type
_entity.pdbx_description
1 polymer ?
#
loop_
_entity_poly.entity_id
_entity_poly.type
_entity_poly.pdbx_seq_one_letter_code
_entity_poly.pdbx_strand_id
1 'polypeptide(L)'
;MSDKPEDENTNENPGRRRFLGGMAALGAGVTLSGYVSAHERPPVEAEKHHLAGPALDRALRENVKTVVVIYAENRSFNNLFGDFPGVQKPLSSVRPADYVQRDRNGTVLDKLPPAWGGVLQVGPQTVDGVTYPVGVQFQENLPNAPFPLKGPNAEDLPLSLVTRDLWHVFYQNQMQINDGKNDRFVAWADAGGLTMGNYAQTQYSLRLWGVAKEFVLCDNFFQGAFGGSFLNHQYLISATAPIYPNAADSPAKSQIASLQSMNPLDSRLKPLDKSPASAMEGPPQFGPSAITPDNYAVNTLAPPYWPTWLRDPQNPDYSKPDLANVLVPQSHEHIGDKLSKRNVEWAWYAGAWQVTLDEFKDSTGIPKIPNFQYHHQPFNYFKQQGPQNPEERKKRLRDGGLGDESSTNRFLADAEAGKLPAVAFYKPQGNLNMHAGYADVASGDRHIDRVIKVLRNSPQWDNMVIVVTVDENGGWWDHV
;
A
#
# COMPACT_ATOMS: atom_id res chain seq x y z
N MET A 1 -16.71 38.37 38.45
CA MET A 1 -16.66 39.78 38.02
C MET A 1 -15.32 39.92 37.29
N SER A 2 -15.31 39.58 36.00
CA SER A 2 -15.50 40.50 34.84
C SER A 2 -14.20 41.28 34.59
N ASP A 3 -13.59 41.34 33.40
CA ASP A 3 -13.88 40.78 32.07
C ASP A 3 -12.55 40.67 31.30
N LYS A 4 -12.50 39.73 30.35
CA LYS A 4 -11.51 39.71 29.25
C LYS A 4 -12.08 40.50 28.07
N PRO A 5 -11.26 41.14 27.22
CA PRO A 5 -11.68 41.49 25.88
C PRO A 5 -11.39 40.34 24.90
N GLU A 6 -12.38 40.06 24.08
CA GLU A 6 -12.33 39.24 22.87
C GLU A 6 -11.67 40.06 21.74
N ASP A 7 -10.82 39.43 20.94
CA ASP A 7 -10.41 39.92 19.63
C ASP A 7 -10.80 38.86 18.60
N GLU A 8 -11.90 39.13 17.88
CA GLU A 8 -12.31 38.45 16.66
C GLU A 8 -11.59 39.10 15.46
N ASN A 9 -10.66 38.37 14.82
CA ASN A 9 -10.52 38.38 13.35
C ASN A 9 -9.40 37.43 12.89
N THR A 10 -9.75 36.19 12.55
CA THR A 10 -9.04 35.47 11.50
C THR A 10 -10.06 34.78 10.60
N ASN A 11 -10.14 35.33 9.40
CA ASN A 11 -10.93 34.88 8.27
C ASN A 11 -10.49 33.44 7.90
N GLU A 12 -11.17 32.41 8.45
CA GLU A 12 -11.01 31.03 8.00
C GLU A 12 -11.66 30.87 6.62
N ASN A 13 -10.80 30.69 5.63
CA ASN A 13 -11.13 30.39 4.24
C ASN A 13 -12.05 29.13 4.15
N PRO A 14 -13.29 29.23 3.65
CA PRO A 14 -14.22 28.11 3.54
C PRO A 14 -13.95 27.29 2.27
N GLY A 15 -12.75 26.72 2.16
CA GLY A 15 -12.40 25.70 1.18
C GLY A 15 -12.56 24.30 1.78
N ARG A 16 -13.76 23.94 2.25
CA ARG A 16 -14.02 22.67 2.95
C ARG A 16 -14.98 21.77 2.17
N ARG A 17 -14.48 20.55 1.87
CA ARG A 17 -15.20 19.29 1.54
C ARG A 17 -15.88 19.24 0.17
N ARG A 18 -15.12 18.92 -0.88
CA ARG A 18 -15.66 18.24 -2.07
C ARG A 18 -15.52 16.73 -1.87
N PHE A 19 -16.59 16.09 -1.39
CA PHE A 19 -16.72 14.64 -1.26
C PHE A 19 -18.02 14.21 -1.95
N LEU A 20 -17.87 13.33 -2.94
CA LEU A 20 -18.86 12.50 -3.65
C LEU A 20 -20.13 13.17 -4.21
N GLY A 21 -20.27 13.09 -5.54
CA GLY A 21 -21.48 13.46 -6.28
C GLY A 21 -21.29 13.31 -7.79
N GLY A 22 -20.87 12.14 -8.25
CA GLY A 22 -20.79 11.78 -9.66
C GLY A 22 -22.16 11.34 -10.21
N MET A 23 -22.76 12.22 -10.98
CA MET A 23 -23.75 12.03 -12.07
C MET A 23 -24.92 11.05 -11.89
N ALA A 24 -26.10 11.63 -11.64
CA ALA A 24 -27.37 11.14 -12.20
C ALA A 24 -28.07 12.29 -12.92
N ALA A 25 -28.15 12.24 -14.26
CA ALA A 25 -29.28 12.69 -15.09
C ALA A 25 -28.91 12.66 -16.59
N LEU A 26 -29.31 11.58 -17.26
CA LEU A 26 -29.60 11.57 -18.69
C LEU A 26 -31.09 11.88 -18.87
N GLY A 27 -31.44 12.79 -19.80
CA GLY A 27 -32.75 12.72 -20.49
C GLY A 27 -33.54 14.01 -20.73
N ALA A 28 -33.65 14.36 -22.03
CA ALA A 28 -34.77 14.98 -22.76
C ALA A 28 -34.91 16.54 -22.87
N GLY A 29 -34.87 17.03 -24.13
CA GLY A 29 -35.96 17.87 -24.67
C GLY A 29 -35.71 19.31 -25.15
N VAL A 30 -35.30 19.47 -26.43
CA VAL A 30 -35.82 20.39 -27.49
C VAL A 30 -36.08 21.90 -27.21
N THR A 31 -35.24 22.73 -27.88
CA THR A 31 -35.38 24.06 -28.55
C THR A 31 -36.21 25.23 -27.97
N LEU A 32 -35.60 26.42 -27.89
CA LEU A 32 -35.91 27.59 -28.75
C LEU A 32 -34.95 28.77 -28.53
N SER A 33 -34.70 29.49 -29.61
CA SER A 33 -33.85 30.67 -29.80
C SER A 33 -34.36 31.91 -29.07
N GLY A 34 -33.43 32.72 -28.55
CA GLY A 34 -33.70 34.08 -28.07
C GLY A 34 -32.42 34.84 -27.75
N TYR A 35 -32.02 35.75 -28.65
CA TYR A 35 -31.00 36.77 -28.36
C TYR A 35 -31.56 37.78 -27.37
N VAL A 36 -30.96 37.91 -26.18
CA VAL A 36 -31.09 39.11 -25.33
C VAL A 36 -29.74 39.43 -24.67
N SER A 37 -29.34 40.69 -24.76
CA SER A 37 -28.09 41.26 -24.26
C SER A 37 -28.02 41.34 -22.73
N ALA A 38 -26.86 40.95 -22.21
CA ALA A 38 -26.05 41.61 -21.18
C ALA A 38 -26.76 42.24 -19.96
N HIS A 39 -27.04 41.43 -18.94
CA HIS A 39 -26.60 41.62 -17.55
C HIS A 39 -26.96 40.38 -16.72
N GLU A 40 -26.27 39.27 -16.94
CA GLU A 40 -26.42 38.09 -16.08
C GLU A 40 -25.47 38.22 -14.89
N ARG A 41 -26.06 38.28 -13.69
CA ARG A 41 -25.37 37.85 -12.47
C ARG A 41 -24.79 36.46 -12.73
N PRO A 42 -23.59 36.12 -12.19
CA PRO A 42 -23.07 34.78 -12.33
C PRO A 42 -24.14 33.78 -11.88
N PRO A 43 -24.27 32.61 -12.54
CA PRO A 43 -25.21 31.60 -12.09
C PRO A 43 -24.89 31.34 -10.62
N VAL A 44 -25.89 31.50 -9.76
CA VAL A 44 -25.79 30.96 -8.40
C VAL A 44 -25.55 29.47 -8.61
N GLU A 45 -24.32 29.00 -8.35
CA GLU A 45 -24.06 27.56 -8.26
C GLU A 45 -25.13 27.03 -7.31
N ALA A 46 -26.04 26.20 -7.83
CA ALA A 46 -27.00 25.52 -7.00
C ALA A 46 -26.19 24.84 -5.89
N GLU A 47 -26.40 25.24 -4.64
CA GLU A 47 -25.83 24.54 -3.49
C GLU A 47 -26.23 23.08 -3.66
N LYS A 48 -25.27 22.25 -4.08
CA LYS A 48 -25.46 20.81 -4.08
C LYS A 48 -25.57 20.46 -2.61
N HIS A 49 -26.79 20.34 -2.10
CA HIS A 49 -27.02 19.83 -0.76
C HIS A 49 -26.43 18.43 -0.69
N HIS A 50 -25.23 18.33 -0.14
CA HIS A 50 -24.58 17.06 0.10
C HIS A 50 -25.42 16.32 1.14
N LEU A 51 -25.83 15.09 0.81
CA LEU A 51 -26.50 14.23 1.79
C LEU A 51 -25.55 14.05 2.99
N ALA A 52 -26.09 14.21 4.18
CA ALA A 52 -25.35 14.03 5.43
C ALA A 52 -26.18 13.23 6.43
N GLY A 53 -25.50 12.59 7.38
CA GLY A 53 -26.12 11.82 8.45
C GLY A 53 -27.11 10.77 7.93
N PRO A 54 -28.33 10.66 8.50
CA PRO A 54 -29.28 9.60 8.16
C PRO A 54 -29.71 9.56 6.68
N ALA A 55 -29.70 10.70 5.99
CA ALA A 55 -30.07 10.76 4.58
C ALA A 55 -28.98 10.14 3.69
N LEU A 56 -27.70 10.39 4.02
CA LEU A 56 -26.57 9.74 3.36
C LEU A 56 -26.58 8.24 3.61
N ASP A 57 -26.78 7.82 4.86
CA ASP A 57 -26.84 6.39 5.21
C ASP A 57 -27.93 5.65 4.42
N ARG A 58 -29.09 6.28 4.24
CA ARG A 58 -30.19 5.72 3.45
C ARG A 58 -29.79 5.59 1.98
N ALA A 59 -29.24 6.65 1.38
CA ALA A 59 -28.79 6.63 0.00
C ALA A 59 -27.68 5.59 -0.23
N LEU A 60 -26.72 5.46 0.69
CA LEU A 60 -25.68 4.44 0.62
C LEU A 60 -26.29 3.03 0.69
N ARG A 61 -27.21 2.78 1.62
CA ARG A 61 -27.90 1.49 1.71
C ARG A 61 -28.72 1.16 0.47
N GLU A 62 -29.31 2.16 -0.18
CA GLU A 62 -30.10 2.00 -1.40
C GLU A 62 -29.22 1.71 -2.61
N ASN A 63 -28.08 2.40 -2.74
CA ASN A 63 -27.30 2.42 -3.98
C ASN A 63 -25.98 1.64 -3.94
N VAL A 64 -25.43 1.30 -2.77
CA VAL A 64 -24.18 0.54 -2.65
C VAL A 64 -24.50 -0.89 -2.20
N LYS A 65 -24.26 -1.86 -3.08
CA LYS A 65 -24.51 -3.28 -2.84
C LYS A 65 -23.24 -4.13 -2.87
N THR A 66 -22.23 -3.69 -3.62
CA THR A 66 -20.95 -4.37 -3.74
C THR A 66 -19.82 -3.39 -3.46
N VAL A 67 -18.91 -3.74 -2.55
CA VAL A 67 -17.66 -3.01 -2.31
C VAL A 67 -16.51 -3.92 -2.69
N VAL A 68 -15.65 -3.43 -3.59
CA VAL A 68 -14.44 -4.12 -4.02
C VAL A 68 -13.23 -3.32 -3.57
N VAL A 69 -12.34 -3.95 -2.81
CA VAL A 69 -11.06 -3.37 -2.40
C VAL A 69 -9.94 -4.07 -3.15
N ILE A 70 -9.31 -3.38 -4.10
CA ILE A 70 -8.14 -3.84 -4.84
C ILE A 70 -6.90 -3.32 -4.11
N TYR A 71 -6.08 -4.24 -3.60
CA TYR A 71 -4.99 -3.93 -2.69
C TYR A 71 -3.63 -4.24 -3.34
N ALA A 72 -2.98 -3.23 -3.91
CA ALA A 72 -1.69 -3.35 -4.58
C ALA A 72 -0.50 -3.29 -3.58
N GLU A 73 0.72 -3.19 -4.09
CA GLU A 73 2.00 -3.11 -3.37
C GLU A 73 2.88 -2.01 -3.98
N ASN A 74 4.05 -1.80 -3.39
CA ASN A 74 4.21 -0.69 -2.45
C ASN A 74 4.75 0.54 -3.14
N ARG A 75 4.04 1.66 -3.03
CA ARG A 75 4.38 2.90 -3.76
C ARG A 75 3.92 4.11 -2.96
N SER A 76 4.82 5.06 -2.69
CA SER A 76 4.41 6.36 -2.16
C SER A 76 3.59 7.14 -3.19
N PHE A 77 2.80 8.11 -2.72
CA PHE A 77 2.02 8.96 -3.61
C PHE A 77 2.96 9.76 -4.52
N ASN A 78 4.02 10.34 -3.95
CA ASN A 78 5.06 11.06 -4.69
C ASN A 78 5.77 10.22 -5.76
N ASN A 79 5.92 8.90 -5.57
CA ASN A 79 6.60 8.04 -6.54
C ASN A 79 5.83 7.91 -7.86
N LEU A 80 4.49 7.93 -7.81
CA LEU A 80 3.63 7.70 -8.98
C LEU A 80 2.74 8.88 -9.39
N PHE A 81 2.23 9.65 -8.43
CA PHE A 81 1.18 10.67 -8.60
C PHE A 81 1.57 12.06 -8.10
N GLY A 82 2.84 12.29 -7.73
CA GLY A 82 3.28 13.51 -7.03
C GLY A 82 2.86 14.84 -7.67
N ASP A 83 2.75 14.89 -9.01
CA ASP A 83 2.31 16.07 -9.76
C ASP A 83 0.99 15.85 -10.51
N PHE A 84 0.13 14.95 -10.04
CA PHE A 84 -1.21 14.78 -10.61
C PHE A 84 -2.01 16.10 -10.52
N PRO A 85 -2.70 16.54 -11.59
CA PRO A 85 -3.39 17.81 -11.58
C PRO A 85 -4.44 17.91 -10.46
N GLY A 86 -4.35 18.96 -9.64
CA GLY A 86 -5.32 19.25 -8.59
C GLY A 86 -5.02 18.64 -7.22
N VAL A 87 -3.88 17.94 -7.05
CA VAL A 87 -3.42 17.51 -5.72
C VAL A 87 -3.16 18.73 -4.82
N GLN A 88 -3.40 18.57 -3.52
CA GLN A 88 -3.32 19.62 -2.52
C GLN A 88 -1.89 20.17 -2.36
N LYS A 89 -0.89 19.30 -2.47
CA LYS A 89 0.53 19.64 -2.37
C LYS A 89 1.31 18.92 -3.47
N PRO A 90 1.42 19.52 -4.68
CA PRO A 90 2.16 18.88 -5.77
C PRO A 90 3.66 18.85 -5.46
N LEU A 91 4.33 17.75 -5.82
CA LEU A 91 5.75 17.52 -5.60
C LEU A 91 6.63 18.67 -6.16
N SER A 92 6.26 19.17 -7.34
CA SER A 92 6.90 20.32 -8.00
C SER A 92 6.83 21.63 -7.22
N SER A 93 5.94 21.75 -6.23
CA SER A 93 5.79 22.93 -5.37
C SER A 93 6.44 22.80 -3.99
N VAL A 94 6.96 21.61 -3.65
CA VAL A 94 7.56 21.35 -2.34
C VAL A 94 8.83 22.18 -2.18
N ARG A 95 8.96 22.87 -1.04
CA ARG A 95 10.09 23.75 -0.77
C ARG A 95 11.28 22.95 -0.26
N PRO A 96 12.53 23.41 -0.45
CA PRO A 96 13.71 22.73 0.06
C PRO A 96 13.66 22.35 1.54
N ALA A 97 13.10 23.22 2.39
CA ALA A 97 12.96 22.96 3.82
C ALA A 97 12.10 21.73 4.15
N ASP A 98 11.25 21.29 3.22
CA ASP A 98 10.29 20.20 3.41
C ASP A 98 10.77 18.88 2.77
N TYR A 99 11.94 18.86 2.08
CA TYR A 99 12.49 17.64 1.47
C TYR A 99 13.98 17.37 1.76
N VAL A 100 14.73 18.36 2.25
CA VAL A 100 16.16 18.23 2.49
C VAL A 100 16.40 17.14 3.54
N GLN A 101 17.22 16.16 3.18
CA GLN A 101 17.58 15.04 4.03
C GLN A 101 18.83 15.34 4.87
N ARG A 102 18.87 14.75 6.05
CA ARG A 102 19.96 14.82 7.01
C ARG A 102 20.56 13.45 7.24
N ASP A 103 21.82 13.45 7.62
CA ASP A 103 22.52 12.25 8.04
C ASP A 103 22.11 11.83 9.47
N ARG A 104 22.60 10.66 9.91
CA ARG A 104 22.32 10.05 11.22
C ARG A 104 22.74 10.95 12.39
N ASN A 105 23.79 11.75 12.21
CA ASN A 105 24.26 12.75 13.19
C ASN A 105 23.46 14.08 13.16
N GLY A 106 22.52 14.24 12.21
CA GLY A 106 21.70 15.45 12.04
C GLY A 106 22.27 16.52 11.11
N THR A 107 23.47 16.35 10.55
CA THR A 107 23.99 17.29 9.54
C THR A 107 23.21 17.18 8.24
N VAL A 108 23.03 18.28 7.53
CA VAL A 108 22.42 18.26 6.19
C VAL A 108 23.37 17.51 5.24
N LEU A 109 22.81 16.65 4.40
CA LEU A 109 23.59 15.98 3.35
C LEU A 109 23.86 16.96 2.19
N ASP A 110 25.11 17.08 1.75
CA ASP A 110 25.43 17.89 0.57
C ASP A 110 24.88 17.25 -0.72
N LYS A 111 24.93 15.92 -0.78
CA LYS A 111 24.37 15.07 -1.84
C LYS A 111 23.88 13.75 -1.25
N LEU A 112 22.99 13.06 -1.94
CA LEU A 112 22.51 11.76 -1.47
C LEU A 112 23.54 10.65 -1.76
N PRO A 113 23.62 9.61 -0.90
CA PRO A 113 24.42 8.44 -1.17
C PRO A 113 23.84 7.65 -2.36
N PRO A 114 24.66 6.83 -3.05
CA PRO A 114 24.15 5.96 -4.11
C PRO A 114 23.17 4.92 -3.57
N ALA A 115 22.41 4.27 -4.46
CA ALA A 115 21.75 3.03 -4.12
C ALA A 115 22.80 1.94 -3.86
N TRP A 116 23.01 1.54 -2.60
CA TRP A 116 23.99 0.52 -2.26
C TRP A 116 23.59 -0.84 -2.81
N GLY A 117 24.33 -1.38 -3.77
CA GLY A 117 23.91 -2.59 -4.51
C GLY A 117 23.01 -2.29 -5.71
N GLY A 118 22.93 -1.04 -6.13
CA GLY A 118 22.35 -0.61 -7.41
C GLY A 118 20.84 -0.37 -7.39
N VAL A 119 20.35 0.17 -8.52
CA VAL A 119 18.90 0.43 -8.75
C VAL A 119 18.14 -0.87 -8.98
N LEU A 120 18.78 -1.87 -9.59
CA LEU A 120 18.23 -3.21 -9.87
C LEU A 120 18.96 -4.26 -9.03
N GLN A 121 18.20 -5.18 -8.43
CA GLN A 121 18.75 -6.30 -7.63
C GLN A 121 18.63 -7.68 -8.30
N VAL A 122 17.73 -7.84 -9.29
CA VAL A 122 17.51 -9.12 -9.99
C VAL A 122 17.72 -8.95 -11.48
N GLY A 123 18.68 -9.73 -12.01
CA GLY A 123 19.01 -9.90 -13.43
C GLY A 123 19.39 -8.61 -14.18
N PRO A 124 20.29 -8.66 -15.18
CA PRO A 124 20.24 -7.61 -16.19
C PRO A 124 18.86 -7.66 -16.85
N GLN A 125 18.20 -6.52 -16.97
CA GLN A 125 16.88 -6.41 -17.59
C GLN A 125 17.02 -5.62 -18.89
N THR A 126 16.32 -6.02 -19.94
CA THR A 126 16.35 -5.32 -21.23
C THR A 126 14.96 -4.82 -21.56
N VAL A 127 14.82 -3.51 -21.74
CA VAL A 127 13.57 -2.83 -22.09
C VAL A 127 13.87 -1.85 -23.22
N ASP A 128 13.05 -1.88 -24.27
CA ASP A 128 13.15 -0.98 -25.43
C ASP A 128 14.56 -0.90 -26.05
N GLY A 129 15.27 -2.03 -26.06
CA GLY A 129 16.62 -2.15 -26.61
C GLY A 129 17.75 -1.65 -25.70
N VAL A 130 17.43 -1.17 -24.49
CA VAL A 130 18.42 -0.77 -23.47
C VAL A 130 18.55 -1.87 -22.43
N THR A 131 19.79 -2.23 -22.08
CA THR A 131 20.09 -3.21 -21.02
C THR A 131 20.52 -2.51 -19.75
N TYR A 132 19.84 -2.81 -18.66
CA TYR A 132 20.00 -2.25 -17.33
C TYR A 132 20.73 -3.28 -16.45
N PRO A 133 21.99 -3.03 -16.05
CA PRO A 133 22.74 -3.96 -15.21
C PRO A 133 22.27 -3.94 -13.75
N VAL A 134 22.37 -5.08 -13.06
CA VAL A 134 22.21 -5.16 -11.60
C VAL A 134 23.40 -4.56 -10.87
N GLY A 135 23.22 -4.18 -9.60
CA GLY A 135 24.36 -3.78 -8.78
C GLY A 135 24.88 -2.38 -9.09
N VAL A 136 24.28 -1.68 -10.07
CA VAL A 136 24.77 -0.39 -10.58
C VAL A 136 23.82 0.74 -10.19
N GLN A 137 24.40 1.83 -9.71
CA GLN A 137 23.75 3.13 -9.61
C GLN A 137 23.86 3.83 -10.98
N PHE A 138 22.74 4.23 -11.58
CA PHE A 138 22.75 4.83 -12.93
C PHE A 138 23.01 6.34 -12.93
N GLN A 139 22.61 7.03 -11.86
CA GLN A 139 22.78 8.49 -11.71
C GLN A 139 23.85 8.80 -10.67
N GLU A 140 24.81 9.63 -11.01
CA GLU A 140 25.81 10.14 -10.08
C GLU A 140 25.41 11.51 -9.50
N ASN A 141 26.06 11.92 -8.41
CA ASN A 141 25.85 13.24 -7.78
C ASN A 141 24.38 13.55 -7.50
N LEU A 142 23.67 12.57 -6.93
CA LEU A 142 22.25 12.68 -6.59
C LEU A 142 21.99 13.92 -5.72
N PRO A 143 21.04 14.79 -6.12
CA PRO A 143 20.74 16.00 -5.36
C PRO A 143 20.09 15.63 -4.02
N ASN A 144 20.32 16.43 -2.97
CA ASN A 144 19.56 16.30 -1.73
C ASN A 144 18.13 16.86 -1.88
N ALA A 145 17.37 16.22 -2.77
CA ALA A 145 16.02 16.55 -3.17
C ALA A 145 15.37 15.31 -3.83
N PRO A 146 14.03 15.26 -3.94
CA PRO A 146 13.36 14.29 -4.80
C PRO A 146 13.84 14.44 -6.24
N PHE A 147 14.07 13.34 -6.94
CA PHE A 147 14.61 13.38 -8.30
C PHE A 147 13.96 12.34 -9.22
N PRO A 148 13.85 12.64 -10.53
CA PRO A 148 13.36 11.68 -11.49
C PRO A 148 14.38 10.55 -11.66
N LEU A 149 13.90 9.31 -11.59
CA LEU A 149 14.71 8.13 -11.84
C LEU A 149 15.13 8.06 -13.32
N LYS A 150 16.42 7.84 -13.57
CA LYS A 150 17.01 7.71 -14.91
C LYS A 150 17.72 6.37 -15.08
N GLY A 151 17.78 5.91 -16.32
CA GLY A 151 18.57 4.77 -16.75
C GLY A 151 20.03 5.11 -17.08
N PRO A 152 20.83 4.11 -17.50
CA PRO A 152 22.26 4.25 -17.74
C PRO A 152 22.62 5.23 -18.88
N ASN A 153 21.70 5.53 -19.80
CA ASN A 153 21.91 6.50 -20.87
C ASN A 153 21.19 7.84 -20.60
N ALA A 154 20.83 8.11 -19.34
CA ALA A 154 20.07 9.28 -18.88
C ALA A 154 18.61 9.40 -19.40
N GLU A 155 18.08 8.34 -20.01
CA GLU A 155 16.66 8.15 -20.30
C GLU A 155 15.83 8.07 -19.02
N ASP A 156 14.54 8.39 -19.07
CA ASP A 156 13.64 8.13 -17.94
C ASP A 156 13.56 6.64 -17.65
N LEU A 157 13.65 6.26 -16.36
CA LEU A 157 13.61 4.86 -15.97
C LEU A 157 12.23 4.25 -16.35
N PRO A 158 12.19 3.18 -17.17
CA PRO A 158 10.93 2.55 -17.54
C PRO A 158 10.17 1.95 -16.35
N LEU A 159 8.83 2.03 -16.42
CA LEU A 159 7.93 1.40 -15.44
C LEU A 159 7.97 -0.14 -15.47
N SER A 160 8.47 -0.72 -16.57
CA SER A 160 8.58 -2.17 -16.82
C SER A 160 9.87 -2.80 -16.29
N LEU A 161 10.66 -2.05 -15.51
CA LEU A 161 11.80 -2.58 -14.79
C LEU A 161 11.42 -2.98 -13.36
N VAL A 162 11.88 -4.14 -12.93
CA VAL A 162 11.88 -4.57 -11.53
C VAL A 162 13.07 -3.91 -10.85
N THR A 163 12.81 -2.79 -10.17
CA THR A 163 13.81 -2.13 -9.31
C THR A 163 14.15 -3.01 -8.10
N ARG A 164 15.16 -2.64 -7.32
CA ARG A 164 15.43 -3.29 -6.04
C ARG A 164 14.27 -3.07 -5.06
N ASP A 165 14.22 -3.92 -4.05
CA ASP A 165 13.35 -3.67 -2.90
C ASP A 165 14.00 -2.65 -1.94
N LEU A 166 13.17 -1.84 -1.28
CA LEU A 166 13.62 -0.82 -0.32
C LEU A 166 13.05 -1.19 1.06
N TRP A 167 13.72 -0.80 2.14
CA TRP A 167 13.19 -1.01 3.49
C TRP A 167 11.92 -0.20 3.75
N HIS A 168 10.84 -0.94 4.00
CA HIS A 168 9.56 -0.47 4.51
C HIS A 168 9.24 -1.22 5.82
N VAL A 169 10.03 -0.98 6.86
CA VAL A 169 9.94 -1.69 8.15
C VAL A 169 9.58 -0.73 9.29
N PHE A 170 8.84 -1.22 10.29
CA PHE A 170 8.09 -0.41 11.26
C PHE A 170 8.89 0.68 11.97
N TYR A 171 10.03 0.33 12.59
CA TYR A 171 10.82 1.31 13.34
C TYR A 171 11.60 2.24 12.45
N GLN A 172 12.19 1.72 11.38
CA GLN A 172 12.95 2.51 10.43
C GLN A 172 12.04 3.56 9.80
N ASN A 173 10.81 3.20 9.41
CA ASN A 173 9.85 4.16 8.90
C ASN A 173 9.58 5.33 9.87
N GLN A 174 9.46 5.05 11.17
CA GLN A 174 9.36 6.11 12.19
C GLN A 174 10.65 6.94 12.32
N MET A 175 11.82 6.29 12.31
CA MET A 175 13.12 6.97 12.34
C MET A 175 13.36 7.84 11.11
N GLN A 176 12.84 7.43 9.96
CA GLN A 176 12.87 8.14 8.68
C GLN A 176 11.98 9.39 8.72
N ILE A 177 10.76 9.26 9.25
CA ILE A 177 9.80 10.37 9.45
C ILE A 177 10.29 11.36 10.52
N ASN A 178 11.06 10.90 11.51
CA ASN A 178 11.80 11.74 12.46
C ASN A 178 10.92 12.82 13.13
N ASP A 179 9.85 12.38 13.82
CA ASP A 179 8.88 13.25 14.50
C ASP A 179 8.18 14.26 13.56
N GLY A 180 7.90 13.84 12.33
CA GLY A 180 7.20 14.63 11.31
C GLY A 180 8.08 15.60 10.54
N LYS A 181 9.39 15.65 10.82
CA LYS A 181 10.36 16.45 10.04
C LYS A 181 10.62 15.86 8.66
N ASN A 182 10.43 14.55 8.52
CA ASN A 182 10.50 13.82 7.26
C ASN A 182 11.84 13.97 6.51
N ASP A 183 12.91 14.14 7.29
CA ASP A 183 14.25 14.54 6.83
C ASP A 183 15.31 13.45 7.07
N ARG A 184 14.92 12.19 7.34
CA ARG A 184 15.85 11.10 7.61
C ARG A 184 15.54 9.80 6.86
N PHE A 185 14.76 9.88 5.79
CA PHE A 185 14.49 8.73 4.91
C PHE A 185 15.79 8.10 4.41
N VAL A 186 16.68 8.93 3.90
CA VAL A 186 17.99 8.50 3.38
C VAL A 186 18.93 7.99 4.48
N ALA A 187 18.87 8.56 5.68
CA ALA A 187 19.74 8.15 6.79
C ALA A 187 19.46 6.72 7.27
N TRP A 188 18.18 6.32 7.25
CA TRP A 188 17.71 5.06 7.84
C TRP A 188 17.14 4.07 6.83
N ALA A 189 17.27 4.32 5.52
CA ALA A 189 16.98 3.38 4.44
C ALA A 189 18.15 2.41 4.18
N ASP A 190 17.88 1.31 3.47
CA ASP A 190 18.87 0.37 2.93
C ASP A 190 19.24 0.62 1.47
N ALA A 191 18.57 1.57 0.82
CA ALA A 191 18.67 1.87 -0.61
C ALA A 191 19.24 3.26 -0.91
N GLY A 192 19.84 3.92 0.09
CA GLY A 192 20.46 5.23 -0.07
C GLY A 192 19.54 6.28 -0.68
N GLY A 193 20.04 7.04 -1.65
CA GLY A 193 19.26 8.08 -2.34
C GLY A 193 18.10 7.56 -3.18
N LEU A 194 18.02 6.25 -3.49
CA LEU A 194 16.94 5.70 -4.31
C LEU A 194 15.55 5.96 -3.69
N THR A 195 15.46 6.00 -2.36
CA THR A 195 14.21 6.32 -1.64
C THR A 195 13.59 7.64 -2.08
N MET A 196 14.38 8.61 -2.55
CA MET A 196 13.93 9.93 -3.00
C MET A 196 13.51 9.95 -4.49
N GLY A 197 13.54 8.80 -5.16
CA GLY A 197 13.25 8.67 -6.59
C GLY A 197 11.76 8.68 -6.94
N ASN A 198 11.41 9.32 -8.05
CA ASN A 198 10.08 9.27 -8.66
C ASN A 198 10.14 8.92 -10.15
N TYR A 199 9.05 8.35 -10.68
CA TYR A 199 8.94 8.05 -12.11
C TYR A 199 8.43 9.28 -12.89
N ALA A 200 9.27 9.84 -13.74
CA ALA A 200 8.96 11.08 -14.49
C ALA A 200 7.84 10.93 -15.54
N GLN A 201 7.58 9.71 -16.00
CA GLN A 201 6.71 9.42 -17.15
C GLN A 201 5.31 8.91 -16.76
N THR A 202 4.94 8.93 -15.48
CA THR A 202 3.66 8.35 -15.02
C THR A 202 2.45 9.01 -15.67
N GLN A 203 2.50 10.32 -15.90
CA GLN A 203 1.40 11.04 -16.57
C GLN A 203 1.05 10.56 -17.99
N TYR A 204 2.00 9.89 -18.67
CA TYR A 204 1.84 9.36 -20.02
C TYR A 204 1.69 7.83 -20.03
N SER A 205 2.40 7.15 -19.14
CA SER A 205 2.58 5.69 -19.21
C SER A 205 1.79 4.90 -18.17
N LEU A 206 1.31 5.54 -17.10
CA LEU A 206 0.54 4.88 -16.03
C LEU A 206 -0.95 4.89 -16.39
N ARG A 207 -1.56 3.72 -16.59
CA ARG A 207 -3.00 3.61 -16.88
C ARG A 207 -3.85 4.08 -15.70
N LEU A 208 -3.38 3.85 -14.47
CA LEU A 208 -4.03 4.35 -13.26
C LEU A 208 -4.10 5.89 -13.21
N TRP A 209 -3.20 6.60 -13.91
CA TRP A 209 -3.35 8.04 -14.10
C TRP A 209 -4.59 8.40 -14.92
N GLY A 210 -4.91 7.59 -15.93
CA GLY A 210 -6.15 7.72 -16.71
C GLY A 210 -7.39 7.43 -15.87
N VAL A 211 -7.35 6.39 -15.03
CA VAL A 211 -8.43 6.08 -14.07
C VAL A 211 -8.63 7.25 -13.10
N ALA A 212 -7.55 7.80 -12.54
CA ALA A 212 -7.61 8.93 -11.62
C ALA A 212 -8.17 10.22 -12.25
N LYS A 213 -8.02 10.41 -13.57
CA LYS A 213 -8.67 11.52 -14.31
C LYS A 213 -10.17 11.35 -14.46
N GLU A 214 -10.65 10.10 -14.53
CA GLU A 214 -12.07 9.78 -14.70
C GLU A 214 -12.80 9.70 -13.35
N PHE A 215 -12.12 9.26 -12.30
CA PHE A 215 -12.68 9.01 -10.97
C PHE A 215 -12.04 9.90 -9.90
N VAL A 216 -12.18 9.49 -8.63
CA VAL A 216 -11.65 10.22 -7.48
C VAL A 216 -10.25 9.71 -7.16
N LEU A 217 -9.29 10.63 -7.08
CA LEU A 217 -7.99 10.39 -6.48
C LEU A 217 -7.98 10.97 -5.06
N CYS A 218 -7.62 10.15 -4.08
CA CYS A 218 -7.42 10.60 -2.70
C CYS A 218 -5.91 10.82 -2.47
N ASP A 219 -5.50 12.06 -2.31
CA ASP A 219 -4.11 12.49 -2.07
C ASP A 219 -3.79 12.72 -0.57
N ASN A 220 -4.75 12.42 0.31
CA ASN A 220 -4.62 12.48 1.76
C ASN A 220 -5.08 11.15 2.40
N PHE A 221 -4.68 10.04 1.76
CA PHE A 221 -4.92 8.67 2.21
C PHE A 221 -3.59 8.07 2.70
N PHE A 222 -3.53 7.68 3.96
CA PHE A 222 -2.32 7.14 4.58
C PHE A 222 -2.48 5.65 4.86
N GLN A 223 -1.36 4.93 4.81
CA GLN A 223 -1.28 3.57 5.35
C GLN A 223 -1.76 3.54 6.81
N GLY A 224 -2.39 2.44 7.21
CA GLY A 224 -3.04 2.33 8.52
C GLY A 224 -2.06 2.29 9.69
N ALA A 225 -0.83 1.82 9.46
CA ALA A 225 0.24 1.77 10.43
C ALA A 225 1.61 1.99 9.76
N PHE A 226 2.62 2.40 10.53
CA PHE A 226 4.00 2.48 10.04
C PHE A 226 4.53 1.11 9.58
N GLY A 227 5.51 1.11 8.67
CA GLY A 227 6.15 -0.12 8.21
C GLY A 227 5.38 -0.85 7.10
N GLY A 228 5.68 -2.15 6.97
CA GLY A 228 5.48 -2.88 5.73
C GLY A 228 4.15 -3.61 5.56
N SER A 229 4.10 -4.41 4.49
CA SER A 229 2.91 -5.11 4.02
C SER A 229 2.23 -5.95 5.09
N PHE A 230 3.00 -6.74 5.86
CA PHE A 230 2.44 -7.60 6.91
C PHE A 230 1.53 -6.82 7.86
N LEU A 231 2.01 -5.72 8.46
CA LEU A 231 1.24 -4.98 9.44
C LEU A 231 0.06 -4.26 8.78
N ASN A 232 0.26 -3.63 7.62
CA ASN A 232 -0.79 -2.88 6.95
C ASN A 232 -1.93 -3.78 6.41
N HIS A 233 -1.66 -5.03 6.03
CA HIS A 233 -2.73 -5.99 5.70
C HIS A 233 -3.56 -6.37 6.95
N GLN A 234 -2.93 -6.50 8.11
CA GLN A 234 -3.64 -6.78 9.38
C GLN A 234 -4.46 -5.57 9.82
N TYR A 235 -3.88 -4.38 9.69
CA TYR A 235 -4.53 -3.11 10.04
C TYR A 235 -5.71 -2.79 9.11
N LEU A 236 -5.61 -3.12 7.81
CA LEU A 236 -6.72 -2.99 6.87
C LEU A 236 -7.98 -3.73 7.34
N ILE A 237 -7.82 -4.96 7.84
CA ILE A 237 -8.96 -5.80 8.20
C ILE A 237 -9.42 -5.63 9.64
N SER A 238 -8.59 -5.12 10.54
CA SER A 238 -8.87 -5.13 11.99
C SER A 238 -8.62 -3.81 12.72
N ALA A 239 -7.99 -2.82 12.07
CA ALA A 239 -7.52 -1.58 12.70
C ALA A 239 -6.72 -1.83 14.00
N THR A 240 -6.06 -2.98 14.09
CA THR A 240 -5.35 -3.46 15.28
C THR A 240 -4.08 -4.18 14.83
N ALA A 241 -2.97 -3.94 15.51
CA ALA A 241 -1.74 -4.72 15.28
C ALA A 241 -1.89 -6.12 15.89
N PRO A 242 -1.42 -7.20 15.23
CA PRO A 242 -1.43 -8.52 15.82
C PRO A 242 -0.59 -8.58 17.10
N ILE A 243 -0.97 -9.47 18.02
CA ILE A 243 -0.29 -9.64 19.30
C ILE A 243 0.43 -10.99 19.31
N TYR A 244 1.66 -11.00 19.83
CA TYR A 244 2.41 -12.20 20.18
C TYR A 244 2.49 -12.32 21.71
N PRO A 245 1.55 -13.01 22.38
CA PRO A 245 1.51 -13.09 23.83
C PRO A 245 2.79 -13.67 24.42
N ASN A 246 3.29 -13.03 25.49
CA ASN A 246 4.48 -13.46 26.24
C ASN A 246 5.71 -13.74 25.35
N ALA A 247 5.98 -12.85 24.37
CA ALA A 247 7.06 -13.05 23.40
C ALA A 247 8.44 -13.26 24.05
N ALA A 248 8.68 -12.64 25.20
CA ALA A 248 9.95 -12.75 25.94
C ALA A 248 10.24 -14.17 26.46
N ASP A 249 9.19 -14.95 26.70
CA ASP A 249 9.26 -16.33 27.22
C ASP A 249 8.86 -17.37 26.16
N SER A 250 8.89 -16.99 24.89
CA SER A 250 8.52 -17.84 23.76
C SER A 250 9.70 -18.07 22.80
N PRO A 251 9.56 -18.97 21.80
CA PRO A 251 10.54 -19.08 20.73
C PRO A 251 10.80 -17.77 19.98
N ALA A 252 9.86 -16.83 20.00
CA ALA A 252 9.96 -15.55 19.30
C ALA A 252 10.75 -14.47 20.07
N LYS A 253 11.30 -14.77 21.25
CA LYS A 253 12.16 -13.86 22.03
C LYS A 253 13.23 -13.17 21.18
N SER A 254 13.82 -13.89 20.23
CA SER A 254 14.88 -13.37 19.35
C SER A 254 14.38 -12.33 18.34
N GLN A 255 13.06 -12.19 18.16
CA GLN A 255 12.43 -11.23 17.25
C GLN A 255 12.07 -9.90 17.94
N ILE A 256 12.23 -9.81 19.26
CA ILE A 256 11.93 -8.59 20.01
C ILE A 256 12.96 -7.50 19.67
N ALA A 257 12.45 -6.34 19.28
CA ALA A 257 13.23 -5.17 18.94
C ALA A 257 14.13 -4.70 20.09
N SER A 258 15.38 -4.37 19.78
CA SER A 258 16.29 -3.68 20.68
C SER A 258 16.21 -2.17 20.44
N LEU A 259 15.70 -1.43 21.42
CA LEU A 259 15.45 0.02 21.31
C LEU A 259 16.60 0.85 21.89
N GLN A 260 16.66 2.14 21.52
CA GLN A 260 17.67 3.08 22.03
C GLN A 260 17.49 3.42 23.52
N SER A 261 16.29 3.23 24.06
CA SER A 261 16.01 3.40 25.48
C SER A 261 15.29 2.18 26.05
N MET A 262 15.13 2.17 27.37
CA MET A 262 14.36 1.14 28.08
C MET A 262 12.84 1.33 27.96
N ASN A 263 12.38 2.42 27.34
CA ASN A 263 10.95 2.64 27.11
C ASN A 263 10.47 1.70 25.98
N PRO A 264 9.51 0.80 26.23
CA PRO A 264 8.99 -0.09 25.20
C PRO A 264 8.30 0.65 24.03
N LEU A 265 7.94 1.91 24.23
CA LEU A 265 7.32 2.78 23.22
C LEU A 265 8.34 3.66 22.46
N ASP A 266 9.65 3.47 22.66
CA ASP A 266 10.65 4.22 21.88
C ASP A 266 10.58 3.80 20.40
N SER A 267 10.40 4.77 19.52
CA SER A 267 10.28 4.55 18.08
C SER A 267 11.61 4.29 17.39
N ARG A 268 12.72 4.24 18.13
CA ARG A 268 14.08 4.15 17.57
C ARG A 268 14.75 2.83 17.94
N LEU A 269 15.14 2.08 16.91
CA LEU A 269 16.01 0.92 17.08
C LEU A 269 17.42 1.35 17.48
N LYS A 270 18.06 0.52 18.29
CA LYS A 270 19.49 0.60 18.58
C LYS A 270 20.26 0.02 17.38
N PRO A 271 21.07 0.82 16.66
CA PRO A 271 21.96 0.29 15.63
C PRO A 271 22.95 -0.72 16.22
N LEU A 272 23.37 -1.70 15.42
CA LEU A 272 24.47 -2.59 15.79
C LEU A 272 25.78 -1.79 15.85
N ASP A 273 26.73 -2.22 16.68
CA ASP A 273 28.02 -1.53 16.85
C ASP A 273 28.82 -1.38 15.53
N LYS A 274 28.60 -2.31 14.59
CA LYS A 274 29.20 -2.30 13.23
C LYS A 274 28.39 -1.51 12.20
N SER A 275 27.27 -0.89 12.58
CA SER A 275 26.49 -0.06 11.69
C SER A 275 27.32 1.16 11.27
N PRO A 276 27.37 1.52 9.98
CA PRO A 276 28.09 2.72 9.54
C PRO A 276 27.58 3.97 10.27
N ALA A 277 28.49 4.92 10.56
CA ALA A 277 28.15 6.12 11.31
C ALA A 277 27.39 7.13 10.45
N SER A 278 27.69 7.15 9.15
CA SER A 278 27.06 8.01 8.15
C SER A 278 26.30 7.20 7.11
N ALA A 279 25.21 7.76 6.59
CA ALA A 279 24.57 7.26 5.37
C ALA A 279 25.59 7.20 4.22
N MET A 280 26.51 8.16 4.12
CA MET A 280 27.52 8.16 3.05
C MET A 280 28.48 6.97 3.07
N GLU A 281 28.58 6.27 4.20
CA GLU A 281 29.46 5.10 4.38
C GLU A 281 28.75 3.76 4.14
N GLY A 282 27.41 3.74 4.08
CA GLY A 282 26.65 2.52 3.82
C GLY A 282 25.30 2.43 4.54
N PRO A 283 24.54 1.33 4.28
CA PRO A 283 23.25 1.09 4.90
C PRO A 283 23.39 0.87 6.41
N PRO A 284 22.42 1.33 7.22
CA PRO A 284 22.42 1.08 8.66
C PRO A 284 22.22 -0.42 8.94
N GLN A 285 22.70 -0.89 10.09
CA GLN A 285 22.55 -2.29 10.50
C GLN A 285 21.83 -2.38 11.85
N PHE A 286 20.81 -3.23 11.92
CA PHE A 286 19.98 -3.46 13.11
C PHE A 286 19.86 -4.95 13.43
N GLY A 287 19.50 -5.25 14.67
CA GLY A 287 19.03 -6.59 15.05
C GLY A 287 17.58 -6.85 14.58
N PRO A 288 17.05 -8.05 14.86
CA PRO A 288 15.64 -8.35 14.61
C PRO A 288 14.70 -7.35 15.30
N SER A 289 13.55 -7.11 14.68
CA SER A 289 12.56 -6.13 15.16
C SER A 289 11.14 -6.47 14.75
N ALA A 290 10.83 -7.75 14.53
CA ALA A 290 9.50 -8.17 14.12
C ALA A 290 8.45 -8.04 15.23
N ILE A 291 8.89 -8.02 16.50
CA ILE A 291 8.01 -7.89 17.66
C ILE A 291 8.47 -6.68 18.50
N THR A 292 7.53 -5.87 18.98
CA THR A 292 7.81 -4.77 19.91
C THR A 292 8.06 -5.30 21.34
N PRO A 293 8.78 -4.57 22.21
CA PRO A 293 9.00 -5.02 23.59
C PRO A 293 7.70 -5.23 24.40
N ASP A 294 6.61 -4.60 23.99
CA ASP A 294 5.26 -4.76 24.56
C ASP A 294 4.36 -5.75 23.79
N ASN A 295 4.97 -6.63 22.98
CA ASN A 295 4.36 -7.84 22.38
C ASN A 295 3.49 -7.65 21.11
N TYR A 296 3.59 -6.54 20.40
CA TYR A 296 2.95 -6.38 19.09
C TYR A 296 3.83 -6.90 17.97
N ALA A 297 3.27 -7.67 17.04
CA ALA A 297 3.96 -8.06 15.82
C ALA A 297 3.83 -6.94 14.78
N VAL A 298 4.96 -6.35 14.40
CA VAL A 298 5.01 -5.12 13.58
C VAL A 298 5.81 -5.27 12.29
N ASN A 299 6.58 -6.35 12.13
CA ASN A 299 7.15 -6.74 10.83
C ASN A 299 6.82 -8.21 10.52
N THR A 300 7.14 -8.63 9.30
CA THR A 300 6.70 -9.91 8.73
C THR A 300 7.05 -11.12 9.60
N LEU A 301 6.00 -11.80 10.05
CA LEU A 301 6.02 -13.15 10.62
C LEU A 301 5.21 -14.09 9.71
N ALA A 302 5.53 -15.38 9.73
CA ALA A 302 4.84 -16.40 8.97
C ALA A 302 3.41 -16.62 9.48
N PRO A 303 2.44 -16.89 8.58
CA PRO A 303 1.10 -17.25 8.98
C PRO A 303 1.11 -18.57 9.76
N PRO A 304 0.24 -18.74 10.77
CA PRO A 304 0.16 -19.97 11.56
C PRO A 304 -0.38 -21.18 10.77
N TYR A 305 -1.00 -20.96 9.61
CA TYR A 305 -1.70 -21.98 8.83
C TYR A 305 -1.18 -22.07 7.40
N TRP A 306 -1.20 -23.27 6.80
CA TRP A 306 -0.92 -23.49 5.38
C TRP A 306 -1.93 -22.70 4.51
N PRO A 307 -1.50 -21.90 3.51
CA PRO A 307 -0.15 -21.75 2.98
C PRO A 307 0.77 -20.92 3.89
N THR A 308 1.98 -21.43 4.09
CA THR A 308 3.06 -20.83 4.88
C THR A 308 4.43 -21.31 4.38
N TRP A 309 5.46 -20.47 4.50
CA TRP A 309 6.84 -20.85 4.18
C TRP A 309 7.55 -21.61 5.32
N LEU A 310 6.88 -21.79 6.47
CA LEU A 310 7.39 -22.53 7.63
C LEU A 310 6.50 -23.74 7.96
N ARG A 311 6.03 -24.44 6.92
CA ARG A 311 5.09 -25.56 7.02
C ARG A 311 5.61 -26.66 7.94
N ASP A 312 4.77 -27.16 8.85
CA ASP A 312 5.10 -28.25 9.74
C ASP A 312 5.03 -29.60 9.00
N PRO A 313 6.13 -30.35 8.85
CA PRO A 313 6.11 -31.67 8.20
C PRO A 313 5.24 -32.70 8.94
N GLN A 314 5.01 -32.52 10.23
CA GLN A 314 4.25 -33.44 11.09
C GLN A 314 2.77 -33.06 11.16
N ASN A 315 2.45 -31.79 10.89
CA ASN A 315 1.08 -31.27 10.85
C ASN A 315 0.90 -30.29 9.68
N PRO A 316 0.77 -30.78 8.44
CA PRO A 316 0.94 -29.98 7.23
C PRO A 316 -0.08 -28.87 6.98
N ASP A 317 -1.14 -28.77 7.79
CA ASP A 317 -2.09 -27.67 7.76
C ASP A 317 -1.62 -26.43 8.55
N TYR A 318 -0.49 -26.55 9.25
CA TYR A 318 0.03 -25.54 10.17
C TYR A 318 1.48 -25.17 9.84
N SER A 319 1.90 -24.01 10.33
CA SER A 319 3.31 -23.69 10.50
C SER A 319 3.88 -24.42 11.72
N LYS A 320 5.18 -24.71 11.68
CA LYS A 320 5.88 -25.34 12.80
C LYS A 320 5.91 -24.39 14.01
N PRO A 321 5.25 -24.71 15.13
CA PRO A 321 4.93 -23.72 16.18
C PRO A 321 6.12 -23.30 17.06
N ASP A 322 7.24 -24.04 17.03
CA ASP A 322 8.43 -23.77 17.85
C ASP A 322 9.44 -22.84 17.14
N LEU A 323 9.09 -22.28 15.98
CA LEU A 323 9.95 -21.37 15.23
C LEU A 323 9.70 -19.91 15.62
N ALA A 324 10.78 -19.16 15.80
CA ALA A 324 10.75 -17.76 16.23
C ALA A 324 9.95 -16.83 15.30
N ASN A 325 9.84 -17.20 14.02
CA ASN A 325 9.27 -16.36 12.97
C ASN A 325 7.83 -16.74 12.62
N VAL A 326 7.13 -17.54 13.42
CA VAL A 326 5.72 -17.91 13.19
C VAL A 326 4.84 -17.09 14.13
N LEU A 327 3.89 -16.32 13.58
CA LEU A 327 2.92 -15.60 14.40
C LEU A 327 1.90 -16.59 14.97
N VAL A 328 1.56 -16.44 16.25
CA VAL A 328 0.49 -17.22 16.87
C VAL A 328 -0.88 -16.87 16.26
N PRO A 329 -1.87 -17.79 16.26
CA PRO A 329 -3.21 -17.47 15.80
C PRO A 329 -3.88 -16.33 16.57
N GLN A 330 -4.37 -15.34 15.83
CA GLN A 330 -5.07 -14.18 16.34
C GLN A 330 -6.54 -14.50 16.65
N SER A 331 -7.12 -13.73 17.59
CA SER A 331 -8.51 -13.91 18.03
C SER A 331 -9.25 -12.61 18.35
N HIS A 332 -8.60 -11.46 18.16
CA HIS A 332 -9.29 -10.18 18.23
C HIS A 332 -10.24 -10.03 17.01
N GLU A 333 -11.23 -9.16 17.15
CA GLU A 333 -12.23 -8.99 16.09
C GLU A 333 -11.63 -8.33 14.84
N HIS A 334 -12.08 -8.76 13.67
CA HIS A 334 -11.81 -8.13 12.38
C HIS A 334 -13.11 -7.86 11.60
N ILE A 335 -13.03 -7.11 10.50
CA ILE A 335 -14.20 -6.72 9.69
C ILE A 335 -15.01 -7.91 9.20
N GLY A 336 -14.35 -9.03 8.88
CA GLY A 336 -15.01 -10.27 8.47
C GLY A 336 -15.98 -10.82 9.52
N ASP A 337 -15.67 -10.70 10.81
CA ASP A 337 -16.56 -11.12 11.90
C ASP A 337 -17.79 -10.23 11.96
N LYS A 338 -17.59 -8.91 11.82
CA LYS A 338 -18.68 -7.93 11.84
C LYS A 338 -19.64 -8.13 10.66
N LEU A 339 -19.09 -8.42 9.47
CA LEU A 339 -19.87 -8.74 8.27
C LEU A 339 -20.63 -10.06 8.43
N SER A 340 -19.96 -11.12 8.89
CA SER A 340 -20.59 -12.43 9.14
C SER A 340 -21.71 -12.34 10.19
N LYS A 341 -21.52 -11.60 11.29
CA LYS A 341 -22.55 -11.36 12.32
C LYS A 341 -23.81 -10.68 11.76
N ARG A 342 -23.69 -9.96 10.64
CA ARG A 342 -24.79 -9.29 9.94
C ARG A 342 -25.28 -10.06 8.71
N ASN A 343 -24.81 -11.29 8.51
CA ASN A 343 -25.09 -12.11 7.32
C ASN A 343 -24.74 -11.40 6.00
N VAL A 344 -23.72 -10.54 6.02
CA VAL A 344 -23.19 -9.90 4.81
C VAL A 344 -22.14 -10.82 4.22
N GLU A 345 -22.33 -11.24 2.97
CA GLU A 345 -21.36 -12.10 2.28
C GLU A 345 -20.08 -11.33 1.94
N TRP A 346 -18.95 -11.97 2.23
CA TRP A 346 -17.63 -11.42 1.98
C TRP A 346 -16.60 -12.49 1.67
N ALA A 347 -15.53 -12.10 0.98
CA ALA A 347 -14.36 -12.94 0.73
C ALA A 347 -13.10 -12.12 0.44
N TRP A 348 -11.95 -12.73 0.69
CA TRP A 348 -10.65 -12.30 0.18
C TRP A 348 -10.21 -13.21 -0.96
N TYR A 349 -10.04 -12.63 -2.14
CA TYR A 349 -9.51 -13.26 -3.33
C TYR A 349 -8.00 -13.02 -3.41
N ALA A 350 -7.21 -14.06 -3.14
CA ALA A 350 -5.76 -14.00 -3.18
C ALA A 350 -5.23 -14.57 -4.50
N GLY A 351 -4.55 -13.76 -5.31
CA GLY A 351 -3.90 -14.22 -6.54
C GLY A 351 -2.85 -15.30 -6.26
N ALA A 352 -2.76 -16.28 -7.15
CA ALA A 352 -1.88 -17.45 -7.01
C ALA A 352 -2.09 -18.32 -5.75
N TRP A 353 -3.22 -18.20 -5.05
CA TRP A 353 -3.49 -18.99 -3.85
C TRP A 353 -3.61 -20.48 -4.18
N GLN A 354 -4.43 -20.87 -5.16
CA GLN A 354 -4.67 -22.29 -5.44
C GLN A 354 -3.42 -22.99 -5.97
N VAL A 355 -2.69 -22.36 -6.91
CA VAL A 355 -1.41 -22.91 -7.40
C VAL A 355 -0.40 -23.11 -6.26
N THR A 356 -0.39 -22.23 -5.26
CA THR A 356 0.44 -22.40 -4.07
C THR A 356 0.04 -23.61 -3.25
N LEU A 357 -1.27 -23.82 -3.03
CA LEU A 357 -1.78 -24.98 -2.31
C LEU A 357 -1.44 -26.31 -3.02
N ASP A 358 -1.50 -26.33 -4.34
CA ASP A 358 -1.39 -27.56 -5.12
C ASP A 358 0.06 -27.92 -5.45
N GLU A 359 0.85 -26.94 -5.92
CA GLU A 359 2.19 -27.18 -6.47
C GLU A 359 3.31 -26.96 -5.43
N PHE A 360 3.08 -26.14 -4.40
CA PHE A 360 4.12 -25.74 -3.45
C PHE A 360 3.99 -26.37 -2.07
N LYS A 361 3.03 -27.28 -1.89
CA LYS A 361 2.83 -28.00 -0.62
C LYS A 361 4.08 -28.75 -0.16
N ASP A 362 4.83 -29.35 -1.09
CA ASP A 362 6.03 -30.13 -0.80
C ASP A 362 7.33 -29.36 -1.13
N SER A 363 7.20 -28.07 -1.47
CA SER A 363 8.34 -27.20 -1.81
C SER A 363 9.05 -26.71 -0.55
N THR A 364 10.38 -26.66 -0.61
CA THR A 364 11.22 -25.99 0.39
C THR A 364 11.51 -24.52 0.05
N GLY A 365 11.06 -24.05 -1.11
CA GLY A 365 11.27 -22.70 -1.61
C GLY A 365 9.96 -21.96 -1.93
N ILE A 366 10.02 -20.64 -1.92
CA ILE A 366 8.94 -19.76 -2.36
C ILE A 366 9.02 -19.61 -3.90
N PRO A 367 7.94 -19.85 -4.65
CA PRO A 367 7.93 -19.62 -6.09
C PRO A 367 8.32 -18.20 -6.44
N LYS A 368 9.06 -18.03 -7.55
CA LYS A 368 9.37 -16.68 -8.06
C LYS A 368 8.22 -16.11 -8.87
N ILE A 369 7.65 -16.86 -9.82
CA ILE A 369 6.52 -16.45 -10.68
C ILE A 369 5.75 -17.71 -11.15
N PRO A 370 4.41 -17.76 -11.04
CA PRO A 370 3.56 -16.86 -10.26
C PRO A 370 3.84 -17.06 -8.76
N ASN A 371 3.86 -15.97 -7.99
CA ASN A 371 4.12 -16.04 -6.55
C ASN A 371 2.89 -15.61 -5.75
N PHE A 372 2.57 -16.37 -4.70
CA PHE A 372 1.63 -15.96 -3.67
C PHE A 372 2.41 -15.38 -2.48
N GLN A 373 2.06 -14.15 -2.10
CA GLN A 373 2.67 -13.50 -0.95
C GLN A 373 1.96 -13.94 0.34
N TYR A 374 2.55 -14.92 1.02
CA TYR A 374 1.99 -15.56 2.21
C TYR A 374 1.50 -14.61 3.30
N HIS A 375 2.23 -13.51 3.53
CA HIS A 375 1.89 -12.53 4.56
C HIS A 375 0.86 -11.49 4.12
N HIS A 376 0.43 -11.51 2.85
CA HIS A 376 -0.59 -10.62 2.31
C HIS A 376 -2.01 -11.22 2.37
N GLN A 377 -2.17 -12.40 2.99
CA GLN A 377 -3.49 -12.95 3.33
C GLN A 377 -3.74 -12.79 4.83
N PRO A 378 -4.25 -11.63 5.29
CA PRO A 378 -4.32 -11.31 6.72
C PRO A 378 -5.29 -12.21 7.48
N PHE A 379 -6.37 -12.67 6.83
CA PHE A 379 -7.31 -13.60 7.44
C PHE A 379 -6.71 -14.99 7.71
N ASN A 380 -5.60 -15.37 7.05
CA ASN A 380 -4.89 -16.63 7.32
C ASN A 380 -4.16 -16.65 8.68
N TYR A 381 -4.27 -15.57 9.47
CA TYR A 381 -3.73 -15.45 10.81
C TYR A 381 -4.78 -15.67 11.91
N PHE A 382 -6.07 -15.75 11.57
CA PHE A 382 -7.15 -15.79 12.56
C PHE A 382 -7.71 -17.19 12.76
N LYS A 383 -7.99 -17.53 14.02
CA LYS A 383 -8.53 -18.86 14.39
C LYS A 383 -9.80 -19.23 13.62
N GLN A 384 -10.68 -18.25 13.36
CA GLN A 384 -11.96 -18.47 12.67
C GLN A 384 -11.78 -18.92 11.21
N GLN A 385 -10.69 -18.54 10.56
CA GLN A 385 -10.33 -18.99 9.20
C GLN A 385 -9.26 -20.07 9.22
N GLY A 386 -8.87 -20.60 10.39
CA GLY A 386 -7.93 -21.70 10.52
C GLY A 386 -8.48 -23.03 9.99
N PRO A 387 -7.62 -24.06 9.85
CA PRO A 387 -7.99 -25.38 9.32
C PRO A 387 -9.05 -26.12 10.16
N GLN A 388 -9.25 -25.72 11.43
CA GLN A 388 -10.33 -26.24 12.28
C GLN A 388 -11.73 -25.78 11.84
N ASN A 389 -11.82 -24.79 10.95
CA ASN A 389 -13.06 -24.24 10.41
C ASN A 389 -13.07 -24.34 8.87
N PRO A 390 -13.01 -25.55 8.28
CA PRO A 390 -12.71 -25.74 6.85
C PRO A 390 -13.76 -25.08 5.93
N GLU A 391 -15.05 -25.13 6.28
CA GLU A 391 -16.11 -24.52 5.48
C GLU A 391 -16.03 -22.98 5.49
N GLU A 392 -15.81 -22.36 6.66
CA GLU A 392 -15.63 -20.91 6.74
C GLU A 392 -14.34 -20.49 6.04
N ARG A 393 -13.24 -21.21 6.25
CA ARG A 393 -11.97 -20.97 5.55
C ARG A 393 -12.15 -21.00 4.03
N LYS A 394 -12.75 -22.05 3.47
CA LYS A 394 -13.00 -22.19 2.03
C LYS A 394 -13.94 -21.12 1.49
N LYS A 395 -14.94 -20.72 2.29
CA LYS A 395 -15.90 -19.68 1.91
C LYS A 395 -15.25 -18.30 1.81
N ARG A 396 -14.34 -17.97 2.74
CA ARG A 396 -13.75 -16.63 2.89
C ARG A 396 -12.40 -16.45 2.21
N LEU A 397 -11.52 -17.45 2.26
CA LEU A 397 -10.20 -17.41 1.63
C LEU A 397 -10.30 -18.05 0.25
N ARG A 398 -10.54 -17.22 -0.75
CA ARG A 398 -10.76 -17.67 -2.13
C ARG A 398 -9.50 -17.48 -2.95
N ASP A 399 -9.31 -18.39 -3.89
CA ASP A 399 -8.36 -18.16 -4.96
C ASP A 399 -8.81 -17.01 -5.85
N GLY A 400 -7.93 -16.04 -6.04
CA GLY A 400 -8.09 -14.98 -7.03
C GLY A 400 -7.73 -15.47 -8.44
N GLY A 401 -6.91 -16.53 -8.55
CA GLY A 401 -6.41 -17.06 -9.81
C GLY A 401 -5.21 -16.30 -10.36
N LEU A 402 -4.95 -16.47 -11.66
CA LEU A 402 -3.73 -16.03 -12.33
C LEU A 402 -4.01 -15.16 -13.56
N GLY A 403 -3.19 -14.13 -13.77
CA GLY A 403 -3.15 -13.34 -15.00
C GLY A 403 -4.36 -12.44 -15.24
N ASP A 404 -4.53 -12.06 -16.51
CA ASP A 404 -5.48 -11.04 -16.98
C ASP A 404 -6.75 -11.62 -17.64
N GLU A 405 -6.89 -12.96 -17.65
CA GLU A 405 -7.99 -13.70 -18.30
C GLU A 405 -8.91 -14.36 -17.27
N SER A 406 -10.23 -14.31 -17.47
CA SER A 406 -11.20 -14.96 -16.57
C SER A 406 -11.15 -16.49 -16.61
N SER A 407 -10.55 -17.08 -17.66
CA SER A 407 -10.28 -18.52 -17.75
C SER A 407 -9.31 -19.01 -16.66
N THR A 408 -8.40 -18.14 -16.22
CA THR A 408 -7.36 -18.45 -15.23
C THR A 408 -7.47 -17.61 -13.96
N ASN A 409 -8.18 -16.48 -14.00
CA ASN A 409 -8.39 -15.56 -12.88
C ASN A 409 -9.84 -15.63 -12.40
N ARG A 410 -10.05 -16.32 -11.27
CA ARG A 410 -11.38 -16.54 -10.70
C ARG A 410 -12.06 -15.25 -10.24
N PHE A 411 -11.30 -14.26 -9.75
CA PHE A 411 -11.90 -12.97 -9.36
C PHE A 411 -12.51 -12.27 -10.59
N LEU A 412 -11.80 -12.25 -11.72
CA LEU A 412 -12.33 -11.72 -12.97
C LEU A 412 -13.55 -12.50 -13.46
N ALA A 413 -13.52 -13.84 -13.38
CA ALA A 413 -14.67 -14.66 -13.74
C ALA A 413 -15.92 -14.39 -12.89
N ASP A 414 -15.75 -14.26 -11.57
CA ASP A 414 -16.85 -13.93 -10.66
C ASP A 414 -17.39 -12.51 -10.94
N ALA A 415 -16.52 -11.55 -11.25
CA ALA A 415 -16.90 -10.20 -11.64
C ALA A 415 -17.72 -10.17 -12.95
N GLU A 416 -17.25 -10.84 -14.00
CA GLU A 416 -17.94 -10.95 -15.30
C GLU A 416 -19.31 -11.62 -15.14
N ALA A 417 -19.42 -12.61 -14.25
CA ALA A 417 -20.67 -13.33 -13.99
C ALA A 417 -21.62 -12.62 -13.00
N GLY A 418 -21.24 -11.48 -12.41
CA GLY A 418 -22.03 -10.79 -11.38
C GLY A 418 -22.16 -11.59 -10.08
N LYS A 419 -21.13 -12.36 -9.71
CA LYS A 419 -21.11 -13.28 -8.56
C LYS A 419 -20.22 -12.82 -7.41
N LEU A 420 -19.71 -11.58 -7.46
CA LEU A 420 -18.91 -11.06 -6.34
C LEU A 420 -19.77 -10.96 -5.07
N PRO A 421 -19.22 -11.30 -3.90
CA PRO A 421 -19.89 -11.08 -2.63
C PRO A 421 -20.08 -9.56 -2.38
N ALA A 422 -20.93 -9.20 -1.42
CA ALA A 422 -21.20 -7.80 -1.08
C ALA A 422 -19.92 -7.03 -0.66
N VAL A 423 -18.95 -7.71 -0.05
CA VAL A 423 -17.61 -7.16 0.21
C VAL A 423 -16.55 -8.11 -0.33
N ALA A 424 -15.80 -7.69 -1.34
CA ALA A 424 -14.72 -8.46 -1.95
C ALA A 424 -13.39 -7.72 -1.78
N PHE A 425 -12.41 -8.39 -1.18
CA PHE A 425 -11.02 -7.94 -1.22
C PHE A 425 -10.32 -8.70 -2.34
N TYR A 426 -9.50 -8.01 -3.14
CA TYR A 426 -8.70 -8.60 -4.20
C TYR A 426 -7.24 -8.21 -4.03
N LYS A 427 -6.38 -9.22 -3.88
CA LYS A 427 -4.92 -9.08 -3.86
C LYS A 427 -4.36 -9.70 -5.14
N PRO A 428 -3.82 -8.92 -6.10
CA PRO A 428 -3.18 -9.46 -7.28
C PRO A 428 -2.06 -10.45 -6.93
N GLN A 429 -1.76 -11.37 -7.85
CA GLN A 429 -0.59 -12.25 -7.72
C GLN A 429 0.70 -11.43 -7.64
N GLY A 430 1.76 -12.00 -7.07
CA GLY A 430 3.02 -11.30 -6.76
C GLY A 430 3.57 -10.45 -7.91
N ASN A 431 3.81 -11.02 -9.08
CA ASN A 431 4.37 -10.27 -10.21
C ASN A 431 3.40 -9.28 -10.89
N LEU A 432 2.16 -9.14 -10.38
CA LEU A 432 1.15 -8.18 -10.86
C LEU A 432 0.71 -7.20 -9.76
N ASN A 433 1.41 -7.15 -8.62
CA ASN A 433 1.02 -6.30 -7.48
C ASN A 433 1.79 -4.97 -7.41
N MET A 434 2.79 -4.75 -8.27
CA MET A 434 3.70 -3.59 -8.31
C MET A 434 4.80 -3.52 -7.23
N HIS A 435 4.96 -4.50 -6.34
CA HIS A 435 6.02 -4.47 -5.32
C HIS A 435 7.42 -4.39 -5.95
N ALA A 436 8.25 -3.44 -5.49
CA ALA A 436 9.63 -3.35 -5.95
C ALA A 436 10.42 -4.61 -5.57
N GLY A 437 11.45 -4.98 -6.32
CA GLY A 437 12.26 -6.15 -6.03
C GLY A 437 11.79 -7.49 -6.62
N TYR A 438 10.49 -7.63 -6.93
CA TYR A 438 9.98 -8.81 -7.64
C TYR A 438 8.84 -8.53 -8.65
N ALA A 439 8.28 -7.32 -8.69
CA ALA A 439 7.32 -6.90 -9.68
C ALA A 439 7.68 -5.51 -10.25
N ASP A 440 7.29 -5.28 -11.50
CA ASP A 440 7.41 -3.98 -12.14
C ASP A 440 6.08 -3.20 -12.05
N VAL A 441 6.13 -1.88 -12.21
CA VAL A 441 4.93 -1.03 -12.13
C VAL A 441 4.02 -1.27 -13.34
N ALA A 442 4.59 -1.40 -14.54
CA ALA A 442 3.80 -1.49 -15.78
C ALA A 442 2.88 -2.72 -15.82
N SER A 443 3.36 -3.85 -15.29
CA SER A 443 2.61 -5.11 -15.21
C SER A 443 1.45 -5.03 -14.23
N GLY A 444 1.68 -4.49 -13.03
CA GLY A 444 0.61 -4.31 -12.05
C GLY A 444 -0.38 -3.21 -12.44
N ASP A 445 0.09 -2.10 -12.99
CA ASP A 445 -0.74 -1.02 -13.57
C ASP A 445 -1.69 -1.56 -14.65
N ARG A 446 -1.18 -2.32 -15.61
CA ARG A 446 -1.99 -2.99 -16.65
C ARG A 446 -3.02 -3.93 -16.03
N HIS A 447 -2.61 -4.75 -15.07
CA HIS A 447 -3.49 -5.73 -14.44
C HIS A 447 -4.65 -5.05 -13.69
N ILE A 448 -4.35 -4.03 -12.88
CA ILE A 448 -5.38 -3.31 -12.11
C ILE A 448 -6.32 -2.54 -13.05
N ASP A 449 -5.82 -1.89 -14.09
CA ASP A 449 -6.66 -1.26 -15.12
C ASP A 449 -7.59 -2.28 -15.80
N ARG A 450 -7.08 -3.48 -16.14
CA ARG A 450 -7.90 -4.58 -16.67
C ARG A 450 -8.98 -5.01 -15.67
N VAL A 451 -8.64 -5.17 -14.40
CA VAL A 451 -9.58 -5.51 -13.33
C VAL A 451 -10.70 -4.46 -13.24
N ILE A 452 -10.36 -3.17 -13.21
CA ILE A 452 -11.34 -2.08 -13.16
C ILE A 452 -12.27 -2.14 -14.38
N LYS A 453 -11.73 -2.36 -15.58
CA LYS A 453 -12.55 -2.50 -16.81
C LYS A 453 -13.49 -3.69 -16.76
N VAL A 454 -13.08 -4.82 -16.19
CA VAL A 454 -13.96 -5.98 -15.97
C VAL A 454 -15.07 -5.64 -14.98
N LEU A 455 -14.75 -4.99 -13.86
CA LEU A 455 -15.73 -4.56 -12.86
C LEU A 455 -16.74 -3.56 -13.44
N ARG A 456 -16.29 -2.65 -14.31
CA ARG A 456 -17.17 -1.72 -15.05
C ARG A 456 -18.15 -2.41 -15.98
N ASN A 457 -17.76 -3.55 -16.54
CA ASN A 457 -18.61 -4.35 -17.42
C ASN A 457 -19.43 -5.40 -16.65
N SER A 458 -19.28 -5.47 -15.32
CA SER A 458 -20.00 -6.42 -14.47
C SER A 458 -21.49 -6.08 -14.39
N PRO A 459 -22.39 -7.08 -14.31
CA PRO A 459 -23.79 -6.86 -13.96
C PRO A 459 -24.01 -6.13 -12.62
N GLN A 460 -23.00 -6.06 -11.75
CA GLN A 460 -23.06 -5.40 -10.46
C GLN A 460 -22.60 -3.92 -10.50
N TRP A 461 -22.15 -3.40 -11.64
CA TRP A 461 -21.50 -2.09 -11.76
C TRP A 461 -22.33 -0.93 -11.20
N ASP A 462 -23.63 -0.86 -11.52
CA ASP A 462 -24.51 0.25 -11.14
C ASP A 462 -24.64 0.45 -9.62
N ASN A 463 -24.27 -0.55 -8.82
CA ASN A 463 -24.29 -0.49 -7.36
C ASN A 463 -22.94 -0.87 -6.71
N MET A 464 -21.85 -0.70 -7.44
CA MET A 464 -20.50 -1.06 -7.00
C MET A 464 -19.68 0.15 -6.59
N VAL A 465 -18.93 0.02 -5.49
CA VAL A 465 -17.84 0.93 -5.11
C VAL A 465 -16.53 0.17 -5.24
N ILE A 466 -15.59 0.71 -5.99
CA ILE A 466 -14.23 0.18 -6.13
C ILE A 466 -13.27 1.10 -5.39
N VAL A 467 -12.48 0.53 -4.48
CA VAL A 467 -11.36 1.20 -3.82
C VAL A 467 -10.09 0.55 -4.32
N VAL A 468 -9.23 1.34 -4.95
CA VAL A 468 -7.87 0.93 -5.33
C VAL A 468 -6.92 1.62 -4.37
N THR A 469 -6.06 0.85 -3.71
CA THR A 469 -5.00 1.42 -2.88
C THR A 469 -3.79 0.49 -2.86
N VAL A 470 -2.66 1.02 -2.46
CA VAL A 470 -1.50 0.23 -2.04
C VAL A 470 -1.59 0.00 -0.53
N ASP A 471 -0.84 -0.97 -0.06
CA ASP A 471 -0.76 -1.28 1.36
C ASP A 471 0.12 -0.30 2.15
N GLU A 472 1.24 0.13 1.58
CA GLU A 472 2.16 1.10 2.19
C GLU A 472 3.10 1.75 1.16
N ASN A 473 3.97 2.66 1.61
CA ASN A 473 4.80 3.52 0.77
C ASN A 473 5.98 2.82 0.08
N GLY A 474 6.36 1.62 0.49
CA GLY A 474 7.41 0.80 -0.12
C GLY A 474 8.82 1.28 0.20
N GLY A 475 8.98 2.12 1.21
CA GLY A 475 10.25 2.78 1.51
C GLY A 475 10.58 3.91 0.53
N TRP A 476 9.66 4.27 -0.36
CA TRP A 476 9.75 5.47 -1.19
C TRP A 476 9.33 6.69 -0.38
N TRP A 477 10.10 7.76 -0.47
CA TRP A 477 9.82 9.00 0.23
C TRP A 477 8.51 9.61 -0.28
N ASP A 478 7.73 10.13 0.66
CA ASP A 478 6.62 11.04 0.42
C ASP A 478 6.86 12.30 1.25
N HIS A 479 6.32 13.43 0.84
CA HIS A 479 6.58 14.72 1.49
C HIS A 479 5.57 15.07 2.59
N VAL A 480 4.43 14.36 2.63
CA VAL A 480 3.32 14.61 3.57
C VAL A 480 3.49 13.87 4.89
#